data_AF-A0A9D7UCU4-F1
#
_entry.id   AF-A0A9D7UCU4-F1
#
_cell.length_a   1.000
_cell.length_b   1.000
_cell.length_c   1.000
_cell.angle_alpha   90.00
_cell.angle_beta   90.00
_cell.angle_gamma   90.00
#
_symmetry.space_group_name_H-M   'P 1'
#
loop_
_entity.id
_entity.type
_entity.pdbx_description
1 polymer ?
#
loop_
_entity_poly.entity_id
_entity_poly.type
_entity_poly.pdbx_seq_one_letter_code
_entity_poly.pdbx_strand_id
1 'polypeptide(L)' 'MEKRVSHYNLDSIKELISANQYFITQSARQDYFALGFNDDKVLEIIMSLINKDLYKSMTTYHDNKI' A
#
# COMPACT_ATOMS: atom_id res chain seq x y z
N MET A 1 0.14 17.70 0.06
CA MET A 1 0.36 18.09 -1.35
C MET A 1 0.37 16.84 -2.22
N GLU A 2 -0.05 16.91 -3.49
CA GLU A 2 -0.23 15.73 -4.36
C GLU A 2 0.81 15.65 -5.50
N LYS A 3 1.29 14.44 -5.79
CA LYS A 3 2.19 14.10 -6.91
C LYS A 3 1.63 12.93 -7.71
N ARG A 4 1.88 12.93 -9.02
CA ARG A 4 1.54 11.83 -9.96
C ARG A 4 2.67 10.79 -10.14
N VAL A 5 3.68 10.86 -9.28
CA VAL A 5 4.80 9.91 -9.23
C VAL A 5 4.80 9.32 -7.84
N SER A 6 5.00 8.00 -7.74
CA SER A 6 5.06 7.31 -6.46
C SER A 6 6.26 7.80 -5.65
N HIS A 7 6.08 7.96 -4.33
CA HIS A 7 7.20 8.30 -3.46
C HIS A 7 8.19 7.14 -3.33
N TYR A 8 7.68 5.91 -3.34
CA TYR A 8 8.46 4.68 -3.29
C TYR A 8 8.28 3.87 -4.58
N ASN A 9 9.32 3.13 -4.95
CA ASN A 9 9.26 2.21 -6.07
C ASN A 9 8.37 1.00 -5.69
N LEU A 10 7.48 0.59 -6.59
CA LEU A 10 6.60 -0.55 -6.40
C LEU A 10 7.36 -1.86 -6.20
N ASP A 11 8.48 -2.07 -6.90
CA ASP A 11 9.29 -3.28 -6.77
C ASP A 11 9.89 -3.38 -5.36
N SER A 12 10.40 -2.26 -4.81
CA SER A 12 10.91 -2.22 -3.44
C SER A 12 9.83 -2.52 -2.40
N ILE A 13 8.58 -2.11 -2.64
CA ILE A 13 7.45 -2.46 -1.76
C ILE A 13 7.21 -3.98 -1.80
N LYS A 14 7.23 -4.60 -2.99
CA LYS A 14 7.04 -6.04 -3.17
C LYS A 14 8.17 -6.86 -2.54
N GLU A 15 9.40 -6.36 -2.59
CA GLU A 15 10.56 -6.97 -1.89
C GLU A 15 10.35 -6.99 -0.38
N LEU A 16 9.91 -5.87 0.22
CA LEU A 16 9.62 -5.79 1.66
C LEU A 16 8.50 -6.74 2.08
N ILE A 17 7.43 -6.84 1.28
CA ILE A 17 6.34 -7.79 1.53
C ILE A 17 6.86 -9.24 1.48
N SER A 18 7.65 -9.58 0.47
CA SER A 18 8.25 -10.91 0.32
C SER A 18 9.20 -11.26 1.47
N ALA A 19 9.88 -10.26 2.04
CA ALA A 19 10.72 -10.40 3.22
C ALA A 19 9.94 -10.41 4.55
N ASN A 20 8.59 -10.37 4.50
CA ASN A 20 7.71 -10.27 5.66
C ASN A 20 7.98 -9.02 6.54
N GLN A 21 8.39 -7.92 5.91
CA GLN A 21 8.73 -6.64 6.54
C GLN A 21 7.60 -5.61 6.32
N TYR A 22 6.42 -5.91 6.83
CA TYR A 22 5.25 -5.03 6.73
C TYR A 22 4.40 -5.08 8.00
N PHE A 23 3.55 -4.07 8.17
CA PHE A 23 2.52 -4.04 9.20
C PHE A 23 1.22 -3.53 8.58
N ILE A 24 0.10 -4.15 8.96
CA ILE A 24 -1.24 -3.73 8.54
C ILE A 24 -1.89 -3.03 9.73
N THR A 25 -2.44 -1.84 9.52
CA THR A 25 -3.18 -1.14 10.57
C THR A 25 -4.49 -1.86 10.89
N GLN A 26 -4.94 -1.77 12.13
CA GLN A 26 -6.15 -2.48 12.56
C GLN A 26 -7.39 -2.04 11.78
N SER A 27 -7.52 -0.75 11.46
CA SER A 27 -8.63 -0.23 10.65
C SER A 27 -8.63 -0.82 9.25
N ALA A 28 -7.47 -0.82 8.56
CA ALA A 28 -7.36 -1.41 7.23
C ALA A 28 -7.75 -2.90 7.25
N ARG A 29 -7.31 -3.63 8.29
CA ARG A 29 -7.70 -5.03 8.51
C ARG A 29 -9.21 -5.17 8.62
N GLN A 30 -9.85 -4.41 9.50
CA GLN A 30 -11.31 -4.46 9.65
C GLN A 30 -12.05 -4.17 8.33
N ASP A 31 -11.58 -3.18 7.57
CA ASP A 31 -12.21 -2.78 6.32
C ASP A 31 -12.13 -3.88 5.25
N TYR A 32 -10.96 -4.47 5.00
CA TYR A 32 -10.87 -5.53 3.99
C TYR A 32 -11.53 -6.84 4.44
N PHE A 33 -11.58 -7.14 5.75
CA PHE A 33 -12.35 -8.26 6.26
C PHE A 33 -13.85 -8.07 6.02
N ALA A 34 -14.36 -6.85 6.18
CA ALA A 34 -15.75 -6.52 5.85
C ALA A 34 -16.05 -6.68 4.34
N LEU A 35 -15.04 -6.53 3.48
CA LEU A 35 -15.13 -6.81 2.04
C LEU A 35 -14.99 -8.31 1.70
N GLY A 36 -14.81 -9.18 2.69
CA GLY A 36 -14.64 -10.62 2.50
C GLY A 36 -13.22 -11.05 2.13
N PHE A 37 -12.23 -10.17 2.31
CA PHE A 37 -10.82 -10.50 2.11
C PHE A 37 -10.15 -10.92 3.42
N ASN A 38 -9.05 -11.65 3.29
CA ASN A 38 -8.11 -11.91 4.37
C ASN A 38 -6.75 -11.30 4.02
N ASP A 39 -5.81 -11.34 4.97
CA ASP A 39 -4.46 -10.81 4.80
C ASP A 39 -3.76 -11.37 3.54
N ASP A 40 -3.80 -12.70 3.33
CA ASP A 40 -3.17 -13.34 2.17
C ASP A 40 -3.72 -12.80 0.85
N LYS A 41 -5.04 -12.61 0.76
CA LYS A 41 -5.68 -12.10 -0.47
C LYS A 41 -5.28 -10.66 -0.73
N VAL A 42 -5.17 -9.84 0.31
CA VAL A 42 -4.75 -8.44 0.18
C VAL A 42 -3.29 -8.36 -0.26
N LEU A 43 -2.42 -9.19 0.31
CA LEU A 43 -1.01 -9.26 -0.10
C LEU A 43 -0.88 -9.74 -1.55
N GLU A 44 -1.65 -10.75 -1.97
CA GLU A 44 -1.70 -11.19 -3.37
C GLU A 44 -2.08 -10.04 -4.31
N ILE A 45 -3.10 -9.25 -3.95
CA ILE A 45 -3.53 -8.08 -4.73
C ILE A 45 -2.40 -7.06 -4.81
N ILE A 46 -1.74 -6.72 -3.69
CA ILE A 46 -0.62 -5.76 -3.69
C ILE A 46 0.53 -6.27 -4.56
N MET A 47 0.84 -7.57 -4.51
CA MET A 47 1.87 -8.19 -5.34
C MET A 47 1.51 -8.19 -6.84
N SER A 48 0.22 -8.13 -7.18
CA SER A 48 -0.28 -8.07 -8.56
C SER A 48 -0.30 -6.66 -9.17
N LEU A 49 -0.17 -5.60 -8.35
CA LEU A 49 -0.22 -4.21 -8.82
C LEU A 49 0.84 -3.91 -9.87
N ILE A 50 0.50 -3.02 -10.79
CA ILE A 50 1.40 -2.47 -11.81
C ILE A 50 1.48 -0.94 -11.70
N ASN A 51 2.47 -0.33 -12.34
CA ASN A 51 2.66 1.14 -12.33
C ASN A 51 1.42 1.93 -12.82
N LYS A 52 0.54 1.31 -13.62
CA LYS A 52 -0.72 1.93 -14.09
C LYS A 52 -1.78 2.04 -12.99
N ASP A 53 -1.69 1.26 -11.92
CA ASP A 53 -2.61 1.30 -10.79
C ASP A 53 -2.26 2.43 -9.81
N LEU A 54 -1.13 3.10 -10.02
CA LEU A 54 -0.76 4.28 -9.25
C LEU A 54 -1.77 5.40 -9.52
N TYR A 55 -2.60 5.68 -8.52
CA TYR A 55 -3.50 6.83 -8.58
C TYR A 55 -2.76 8.14 -8.29
N LYS A 56 -2.09 8.22 -7.13
CA LYS A 56 -1.31 9.39 -6.68
C LYS A 56 -0.46 9.10 -5.45
N SER A 57 0.47 10.00 -5.17
CA SER A 57 1.19 10.09 -3.89
C SER A 57 0.83 11.39 -3.20
N MET A 58 0.52 11.36 -1.91
CA MET A 58 0.10 12.55 -1.15
C MET A 58 0.82 12.66 0.18
N THR A 59 1.11 13.90 0.56
CA THR A 59 1.52 14.27 1.92
C THR A 59 0.43 15.09 2.61
N THR A 60 0.46 15.15 3.94
CA THR A 60 -0.50 15.96 4.72
C THR A 60 0.12 17.27 5.18
N TYR A 61 -0.69 18.25 5.58
CA TYR A 61 -0.14 19.48 6.18
C TYR A 61 0.54 19.21 7.52
N HIS A 62 0.03 18.24 8.28
CA HIS A 62 0.54 17.88 9.59
C HIS A 62 1.91 17.21 9.51
N ASP A 63 2.12 16.36 8.50
CA ASP A 63 3.42 15.81 8.15
C ASP A 63 3.64 15.88 6.64
N ASN A 64 4.56 16.76 6.23
CA ASN A 64 4.93 16.96 4.83
C ASN A 64 6.11 16.08 4.39
N LYS A 65 6.69 15.28 5.29
CA LYS A 65 7.79 14.35 4.97
C LYS A 65 7.27 12.99 4.52
N ILE A 66 6.05 12.63 4.93
CA ILE A 66 5.37 11.37 4.63
C ILE A 66 4.12 11.64 3.79
#